data_AF-A0A934I7X0-F1
#
_entry.id   AF-A0A934I7X0-F1
#
_cell.length_a   1.000
_cell.length_b   1.000
_cell.length_c   1.000
_cell.angle_alpha   90.00
_cell.angle_beta   90.00
_cell.angle_gamma   90.00
#
_symmetry.space_group_name_H-M   'P 1'
#
loop_
_entity.id
_entity.type
_entity.pdbx_description
1 polymer ?
#
loop_
_entity_poly.entity_id
_entity_poly.type
_entity_poly.pdbx_seq_one_letter_code
_entity_poly.pdbx_strand_id
1 'polypeptide(L)'
;MRRTVGAALPVALVVVLAVAPWSGDDGHGVAGDDDRLRVVTTTPLLADLVRNVAGEDAVVTALPGGGAGEPSLRDVRDVARADVAFSSYALLDGHAATAVLDANLGDVPWVSLAETASTYAATVIPRVENPALDTVWLGLSVDAAGARGVDRASEVVLRPTGLTGPGRLTAYLTEAFGAPRVYLDSRDGFDDADAVALPSDAHTHMSWTFSEQGVYELDLTAELVPAPGDAPVPVGSTTVTFAVGVDPHGLGATDVLDGGHADVAVRLGPGDVALAADQHPADERQAHTDHTDHTDHAKHAHHPYDAHTTVVSVPAKALAPVPDGLDVADAGVEQVYQLPQAVLGRSVHGEIDPYLWQDVRNAQVYVEVITDTLVDADPARAATYRANAAAYTQTLREADAYVASTVAAIPRSQRHLLSTHDTFAYLAAAYDVDVAGFVTADPSQEASVATRRRLTETVRALDLGAVFQEVGAADQVLASVAESTGVPVCDIYSATFDRDVTTYVDLVRANADALARCLA
;
A
#
# COMPACT_ATOMS: atom_id res chain seq x y z
N MET A 1 80.52 16.07 47.64
CA MET A 1 80.45 15.50 49.00
C MET A 1 79.11 15.89 49.63
N ARG A 2 78.44 14.89 50.23
CA ARG A 2 77.32 14.94 51.20
C ARG A 2 75.89 15.29 50.72
N ARG A 3 75.04 14.25 50.86
CA ARG A 3 73.57 14.16 50.90
C ARG A 3 72.97 15.03 52.02
N THR A 4 71.70 15.42 51.86
CA THR A 4 70.62 15.10 52.83
C THR A 4 69.22 15.30 52.22
N VAL A 5 68.32 14.39 52.60
CA VAL A 5 66.91 14.21 52.23
C VAL A 5 66.00 15.14 53.07
N GLY A 6 64.81 15.49 52.56
CA GLY A 6 63.77 16.13 53.37
C GLY A 6 62.39 16.25 52.70
N ALA A 7 61.56 15.23 52.90
CA ALA A 7 60.09 15.21 53.07
C ALA A 7 59.14 15.91 52.05
N ALA A 8 58.28 15.10 51.43
CA ALA A 8 57.06 15.50 50.75
C ALA A 8 55.87 15.55 51.73
N LEU A 9 54.98 16.53 51.56
CA LEU A 9 53.65 16.64 52.17
C LEU A 9 52.67 17.14 51.08
N PRO A 10 51.44 16.60 50.98
CA PRO A 10 50.52 16.89 49.89
C PRO A 10 49.68 18.14 50.18
N VAL A 11 49.42 18.94 49.14
CA VAL A 11 48.46 20.06 49.19
C VAL A 11 47.08 19.51 48.79
N ALA A 12 46.14 19.54 49.73
CA ALA A 12 44.73 19.23 49.50
C ALA A 12 44.04 20.44 48.83
N LEU A 13 43.38 20.20 47.70
CA LEU A 13 42.54 21.17 47.00
C LEU A 13 41.11 21.06 47.55
N VAL A 14 40.62 22.12 48.18
CA VAL A 14 39.25 22.25 48.71
C VAL A 14 38.30 22.55 47.56
N VAL A 15 37.31 21.68 47.35
CA VAL A 15 36.15 21.92 46.48
C VAL A 15 35.07 22.60 47.31
N VAL A 16 34.68 23.82 46.92
CA VAL A 16 33.52 24.52 47.49
C VAL A 16 32.29 24.16 46.67
N LEU A 17 31.38 23.40 47.28
CA LEU A 17 30.02 23.16 46.81
C LEU A 17 29.15 24.37 47.18
N ALA A 18 28.68 25.11 46.18
CA ALA A 18 27.61 26.08 46.34
C ALA A 18 26.28 25.42 45.92
N VAL A 19 25.42 25.20 46.91
CA VAL A 19 24.04 24.72 46.73
C VAL A 19 23.15 25.95 46.54
N ALA A 20 22.45 26.03 45.42
CA ALA A 20 21.37 27.00 45.18
C ALA A 20 20.00 26.28 45.26
N PRO A 21 18.96 26.91 45.84
CA PRO A 21 17.71 26.24 46.16
C PRO A 21 16.80 26.11 44.93
N TRP A 22 16.07 24.99 44.90
CA TRP A 22 14.95 24.75 44.00
C TRP A 22 13.84 25.79 44.19
N SER A 23 13.48 26.44 43.10
CA SER A 23 12.17 27.02 42.84
C SER A 23 11.65 26.35 41.58
N GLY A 24 10.57 25.58 41.72
CA GLY A 24 9.99 24.81 40.62
C GLY A 24 9.43 25.70 39.53
N ASP A 25 9.70 25.31 38.30
CA ASP A 25 8.94 25.67 37.12
C ASP A 25 8.90 24.43 36.22
N ASP A 26 7.74 23.77 36.21
CA ASP A 26 7.42 22.71 35.25
C ASP A 26 6.97 23.42 33.97
N GLY A 27 7.80 23.40 32.91
CA GLY A 27 7.44 24.08 31.68
C GLY A 27 8.49 24.04 30.58
N HIS A 28 8.29 23.09 29.66
CA HIS A 28 8.66 23.11 28.24
C HIS A 28 10.13 22.97 27.82
N GLY A 29 10.28 22.17 26.77
CA GLY A 29 11.53 21.70 26.21
C GLY A 29 12.42 22.82 25.69
N VAL A 30 13.67 22.42 25.43
CA VAL A 30 14.68 23.24 24.77
C VAL A 30 14.11 23.71 23.41
N ALA A 31 13.63 24.95 23.37
CA ALA A 31 13.14 25.61 22.18
C ALA A 31 14.27 25.71 21.14
N GLY A 32 14.05 25.14 19.96
CA GLY A 32 14.72 25.57 18.74
C GLY A 32 14.05 26.86 18.25
N ASP A 33 14.86 27.82 17.83
CA ASP A 33 14.59 29.24 17.52
C ASP A 33 13.65 29.51 16.32
N ASP A 34 12.59 28.72 16.14
CA ASP A 34 11.65 28.86 15.02
C ASP A 34 10.28 28.23 15.36
N ASP A 35 9.27 29.06 15.65
CA ASP A 35 7.88 28.68 16.01
C ASP A 35 7.08 28.06 14.83
N ARG A 36 7.75 27.62 13.77
CA ARG A 36 7.12 27.04 12.57
C ARG A 36 6.90 25.55 12.73
N LEU A 37 5.76 25.08 12.21
CA LEU A 37 5.41 23.67 12.17
C LEU A 37 6.44 22.90 11.32
N ARG A 38 6.93 21.76 11.80
CA ARG A 38 7.87 20.90 11.07
C ARG A 38 7.11 19.75 10.46
N VAL A 39 7.03 19.76 9.12
CA VAL A 39 6.29 18.74 8.38
C VAL A 39 7.28 17.86 7.62
N VAL A 40 7.12 16.55 7.74
CA VAL A 40 7.87 15.59 6.94
C VAL A 40 6.94 14.92 5.93
N THR A 41 7.42 14.72 4.71
CA THR A 41 6.71 13.95 3.69
C THR A 41 7.57 12.81 3.16
N THR A 42 6.98 11.74 2.68
CA THR A 42 7.71 10.60 2.10
C THR A 42 8.13 10.80 0.65
N THR A 43 7.49 11.72 -0.09
CA THR A 43 7.86 12.03 -1.47
C THR A 43 7.98 13.53 -1.72
N PRO A 44 8.77 13.94 -2.73
CA PRO A 44 8.86 15.34 -3.16
C PRO A 44 7.54 15.90 -3.67
N LEU A 45 6.72 15.04 -4.30
CA LEU A 45 5.40 15.41 -4.81
C LEU A 45 4.50 15.85 -3.67
N LEU A 46 4.41 15.05 -2.60
CA LEU A 46 3.64 15.43 -1.42
C LEU A 46 4.22 16.68 -0.74
N ALA A 47 5.54 16.82 -0.72
CA ALA A 47 6.19 18.00 -0.17
C ALA A 47 5.80 19.28 -0.93
N ASP A 48 5.66 19.22 -2.25
CA ASP A 48 5.20 20.35 -3.07
C ASP A 48 3.75 20.73 -2.71
N LEU A 49 2.84 19.76 -2.63
CA LEU A 49 1.45 20.00 -2.23
C LEU A 49 1.39 20.65 -0.83
N VAL A 50 2.12 20.10 0.15
CA VAL A 50 2.16 20.64 1.51
C VAL A 50 2.75 22.04 1.54
N ARG A 51 3.82 22.34 0.78
CA ARG A 51 4.40 23.70 0.72
C ARG A 51 3.42 24.72 0.17
N ASN A 52 2.60 24.35 -0.82
CA ASN A 52 1.60 25.25 -1.37
C ASN A 52 0.47 25.57 -0.37
N VAL A 53 0.17 24.66 0.57
CA VAL A 53 -0.81 24.92 1.66
C VAL A 53 -0.15 25.67 2.82
N ALA A 54 0.98 25.17 3.29
CA ALA A 54 1.63 25.67 4.50
C ALA A 54 2.33 27.03 4.30
N GLY A 55 2.80 27.33 3.08
CA GLY A 55 3.52 28.57 2.80
C GLY A 55 4.80 28.71 3.64
N GLU A 56 5.08 29.93 4.11
CA GLU A 56 6.27 30.22 4.93
C GLU A 56 6.14 29.77 6.40
N ASP A 57 4.93 29.36 6.80
CA ASP A 57 4.55 29.06 8.17
C ASP A 57 4.93 27.64 8.64
N ALA A 58 5.40 26.79 7.73
CA ALA A 58 5.94 25.46 8.06
C ALA A 58 7.28 25.20 7.36
N VAL A 59 8.09 24.34 7.97
CA VAL A 59 9.30 23.78 7.38
C VAL A 59 8.96 22.39 6.84
N VAL A 60 8.92 22.23 5.52
CA VAL A 60 8.53 20.97 4.86
C VAL A 60 9.73 20.23 4.29
N THR A 61 10.00 19.03 4.80
CA THR A 61 11.13 18.17 4.42
C THR A 61 10.64 16.87 3.78
N ALA A 62 11.16 16.50 2.61
CA ALA A 62 10.85 15.22 1.95
C ALA A 62 11.93 14.17 2.26
N LEU A 63 11.53 12.95 2.63
CA LEU A 63 12.42 11.82 2.87
C LEU A 63 12.69 11.04 1.57
N PRO A 64 13.88 10.44 1.42
CA PRO A 64 15.17 10.97 1.79
C PRO A 64 15.66 12.03 0.80
N GLY A 65 15.96 13.22 1.31
CA GLY A 65 16.62 14.32 0.59
C GLY A 65 16.01 14.79 -0.74
N GLY A 66 14.82 14.31 -1.12
CA GLY A 66 14.17 14.63 -2.39
C GLY A 66 13.98 13.46 -3.38
N GLY A 67 14.01 12.17 -2.98
CA GLY A 67 13.69 11.06 -3.89
C GLY A 67 13.89 9.64 -3.34
N ALA A 68 13.87 8.62 -4.22
CA ALA A 68 13.94 7.19 -3.91
C ALA A 68 15.35 6.69 -3.47
N GLY A 69 15.87 7.23 -2.37
CA GLY A 69 17.17 6.90 -1.80
C GLY A 69 17.11 6.15 -0.47
N GLU A 70 18.28 5.92 0.15
CA GLU A 70 18.38 5.42 1.52
C GLU A 70 18.31 6.59 2.52
N PRO A 71 17.49 6.50 3.59
CA PRO A 71 17.43 7.52 4.63
C PRO A 71 18.77 7.83 5.29
N SER A 72 19.08 9.12 5.38
CA SER A 72 20.26 9.62 6.06
C SER A 72 20.02 9.84 7.56
N LEU A 73 21.10 10.01 8.34
CA LEU A 73 20.99 10.43 9.74
C LEU A 73 20.28 11.78 9.91
N ARG A 74 20.29 12.63 8.87
CA ARG A 74 19.54 13.88 8.87
C ARG A 74 18.04 13.62 8.74
N ASP A 75 17.65 12.69 7.88
CA ASP A 75 16.25 12.30 7.70
C ASP A 75 15.67 11.75 9.00
N VAL A 76 16.39 10.85 9.68
CA VAL A 76 16.05 10.35 11.03
C VAL A 76 15.85 11.50 12.04
N ARG A 77 16.77 12.47 12.02
CA ARG A 77 16.76 13.63 12.92
C ARG A 77 15.57 14.57 12.65
N ASP A 78 15.24 14.75 11.37
CA ASP A 78 14.18 15.63 10.91
C ASP A 78 12.81 14.98 11.19
N VAL A 79 12.68 13.64 11.05
CA VAL A 79 11.52 12.85 11.51
C VAL A 79 11.32 12.95 13.02
N ALA A 80 12.37 12.75 13.82
CA ALA A 80 12.29 12.83 15.29
C ALA A 80 11.93 14.22 15.84
N ARG A 81 11.87 15.23 14.97
CA ARG A 81 11.46 16.61 15.30
C ARG A 81 10.20 17.04 14.56
N ALA A 82 9.59 16.15 13.78
CA ALA A 82 8.40 16.49 13.02
C ALA A 82 7.22 16.68 13.98
N ASP A 83 6.36 17.62 13.64
CA ASP A 83 5.08 17.84 14.30
C ASP A 83 3.94 17.15 13.53
N VAL A 84 4.14 16.88 12.23
CA VAL A 84 3.22 16.16 11.34
C VAL A 84 4.02 15.41 10.28
N ALA A 85 3.60 14.19 9.93
CA ALA A 85 4.10 13.47 8.75
C ALA A 85 2.98 13.17 7.76
N PHE A 86 3.28 13.31 6.46
CA PHE A 86 2.43 12.83 5.37
C PHE A 86 3.14 11.74 4.59
N SER A 87 2.48 10.61 4.40
CA SER A 87 2.95 9.59 3.49
C SER A 87 2.05 9.48 2.27
N SER A 88 2.57 8.82 1.25
CA SER A 88 1.72 8.24 0.24
C SER A 88 0.97 7.05 0.86
N TYR A 89 0.37 6.21 0.02
CA TYR A 89 -0.34 5.02 0.46
C TYR A 89 0.52 3.76 0.34
N ALA A 90 0.29 2.84 1.28
CA ALA A 90 0.69 1.43 1.25
C ALA A 90 2.07 1.15 0.59
N LEU A 91 3.14 1.65 1.23
CA LEU A 91 4.54 1.36 0.89
C LEU A 91 5.05 1.82 -0.48
N LEU A 92 4.30 2.66 -1.22
CA LEU A 92 4.85 3.42 -2.36
C LEU A 92 6.09 4.24 -2.01
N ASP A 93 6.23 4.55 -0.72
CA ASP A 93 7.30 5.35 -0.13
C ASP A 93 8.60 4.55 0.10
N GLY A 94 8.56 3.24 -0.15
CA GLY A 94 9.66 2.33 0.12
C GLY A 94 9.76 1.93 1.60
N HIS A 95 10.24 0.70 1.84
CA HIS A 95 10.36 0.13 3.18
C HIS A 95 11.25 0.97 4.11
N ALA A 96 12.33 1.57 3.58
CA ALA A 96 13.29 2.30 4.39
C ALA A 96 12.73 3.63 4.93
N ALA A 97 12.00 4.41 4.13
CA ALA A 97 11.40 5.67 4.60
C ALA A 97 10.31 5.41 5.64
N THR A 98 9.50 4.37 5.40
CA THR A 98 8.47 3.91 6.34
C THR A 98 9.09 3.49 7.67
N ALA A 99 10.17 2.71 7.66
CA ALA A 99 10.87 2.29 8.87
C ALA A 99 11.47 3.47 9.66
N VAL A 100 11.97 4.50 8.97
CA VAL A 100 12.47 5.71 9.65
C VAL A 100 11.36 6.51 10.28
N LEU A 101 10.22 6.68 9.62
CA LEU A 101 9.02 7.31 10.21
C LEU A 101 8.59 6.53 11.46
N ASP A 102 8.37 5.23 11.33
CA ASP A 102 7.89 4.36 12.41
C ASP A 102 8.78 4.40 13.66
N ALA A 103 10.10 4.28 13.47
CA ALA A 103 11.05 4.22 14.58
C ALA A 103 11.29 5.57 15.29
N ASN A 104 10.94 6.71 14.66
CA ASN A 104 11.41 8.02 15.14
C ASN A 104 10.32 9.07 15.29
N LEU A 105 9.16 8.94 14.66
CA LEU A 105 8.14 9.98 14.62
C LEU A 105 7.47 10.21 15.98
N GLY A 106 7.33 9.16 16.79
CA GLY A 106 6.63 9.22 18.08
C GLY A 106 5.10 9.33 17.91
N ASP A 107 4.42 10.03 18.83
CA ASP A 107 2.95 10.11 18.88
C ASP A 107 2.35 11.25 18.00
N VAL A 108 3.12 11.83 17.08
CA VAL A 108 2.63 12.93 16.23
C VAL A 108 1.80 12.41 15.05
N PRO A 109 0.87 13.20 14.48
CA PRO A 109 0.02 12.76 13.38
C PRO A 109 0.83 12.28 12.17
N TRP A 110 0.54 11.06 11.72
CA TRP A 110 1.01 10.50 10.46
C TRP A 110 -0.16 10.18 9.55
N VAL A 111 -0.30 10.93 8.46
CA VAL A 111 -1.45 10.85 7.55
C VAL A 111 -1.04 10.21 6.22
N SER A 112 -1.67 9.09 5.89
CA SER A 112 -1.63 8.46 4.57
C SER A 112 -2.61 9.18 3.64
N LEU A 113 -2.10 9.91 2.64
CA LEU A 113 -2.97 10.79 1.84
C LEU A 113 -3.97 10.03 0.96
N ALA A 114 -3.61 8.88 0.36
CA ALA A 114 -4.59 8.16 -0.46
C ALA A 114 -5.67 7.47 0.36
N GLU A 115 -5.30 6.88 1.49
CA GLU A 115 -6.26 6.26 2.41
C GLU A 115 -7.19 7.31 3.00
N THR A 116 -6.64 8.43 3.45
CA THR A 116 -7.47 9.49 4.04
C THR A 116 -8.36 10.11 2.98
N ALA A 117 -7.84 10.34 1.76
CA ALA A 117 -8.63 10.90 0.67
C ALA A 117 -9.79 10.01 0.22
N SER A 118 -9.74 8.68 0.43
CA SER A 118 -10.88 7.79 0.14
C SER A 118 -12.07 8.04 1.07
N THR A 119 -11.83 8.58 2.27
CA THR A 119 -12.89 9.05 3.19
C THR A 119 -13.46 10.41 2.78
N TYR A 120 -12.78 11.11 1.87
CA TYR A 120 -13.24 12.32 1.21
C TYR A 120 -13.84 11.96 -0.16
N ALA A 121 -14.25 12.95 -0.94
CA ALA A 121 -14.83 12.75 -2.28
C ALA A 121 -13.79 12.41 -3.37
N ALA A 122 -12.66 11.77 -3.03
CA ALA A 122 -11.69 11.32 -4.03
C ALA A 122 -12.30 10.23 -4.92
N THR A 123 -11.95 10.26 -6.20
CA THR A 123 -12.23 9.13 -7.08
C THR A 123 -11.22 8.04 -6.78
N VAL A 124 -11.72 6.84 -6.48
CA VAL A 124 -10.91 5.68 -6.14
C VAL A 124 -11.11 4.63 -7.23
N ILE A 125 -10.01 4.15 -7.81
CA ILE A 125 -10.04 2.98 -8.69
C ILE A 125 -9.81 1.76 -7.79
N PRO A 126 -10.85 0.95 -7.54
CA PRO A 126 -10.66 -0.30 -6.82
C PRO A 126 -9.76 -1.19 -7.68
N ARG A 127 -8.84 -1.91 -7.06
CA ARG A 127 -7.85 -2.72 -7.79
C ARG A 127 -8.42 -4.05 -8.31
N VAL A 128 -9.73 -4.10 -8.62
CA VAL A 128 -10.44 -5.35 -8.92
C VAL A 128 -10.75 -5.52 -10.41
N GLU A 129 -10.16 -6.55 -11.03
CA GLU A 129 -10.35 -6.90 -12.44
C GLU A 129 -10.95 -8.33 -12.60
N ASN A 130 -12.23 -8.56 -12.26
CA ASN A 130 -12.93 -9.73 -12.82
C ASN A 130 -14.47 -9.61 -12.79
N PRO A 131 -15.22 -10.03 -13.83
CA PRO A 131 -16.67 -10.24 -13.71
C PRO A 131 -17.10 -11.45 -12.87
N ALA A 132 -16.18 -12.32 -12.44
CA ALA A 132 -16.45 -13.49 -11.58
C ALA A 132 -16.72 -13.15 -10.09
N LEU A 133 -16.62 -11.87 -9.71
CA LEU A 133 -16.61 -11.33 -8.34
C LEU A 133 -17.90 -11.46 -7.52
N ASP A 134 -18.87 -12.25 -7.98
CA ASP A 134 -20.07 -12.59 -7.21
C ASP A 134 -19.77 -13.75 -6.21
N THR A 135 -18.48 -13.95 -5.88
CA THR A 135 -17.92 -14.94 -4.96
C THR A 135 -16.99 -14.23 -3.97
N VAL A 136 -16.63 -14.88 -2.86
CA VAL A 136 -15.68 -14.33 -1.87
C VAL A 136 -14.32 -14.02 -2.49
N TRP A 137 -13.72 -12.89 -2.12
CA TRP A 137 -12.34 -12.52 -2.44
C TRP A 137 -11.47 -12.79 -1.22
N LEU A 138 -11.01 -14.03 -1.10
CA LEU A 138 -10.32 -14.48 0.10
C LEU A 138 -8.84 -14.08 0.10
N GLY A 139 -8.44 -13.27 1.07
CA GLY A 139 -7.06 -12.90 1.34
C GLY A 139 -6.52 -13.45 2.67
N LEU A 140 -5.36 -12.93 3.04
CA LEU A 140 -4.71 -13.11 4.32
C LEU A 140 -4.42 -11.73 4.89
N SER A 141 -4.62 -11.54 6.19
CA SER A 141 -4.29 -10.29 6.87
C SER A 141 -3.67 -10.50 8.24
N VAL A 142 -2.96 -9.48 8.72
CA VAL A 142 -2.42 -9.40 10.07
C VAL A 142 -2.96 -8.14 10.72
N ASP A 143 -3.64 -8.28 11.85
CA ASP A 143 -4.11 -7.16 12.67
C ASP A 143 -3.24 -7.03 13.91
N ALA A 144 -2.43 -5.98 13.99
CA ALA A 144 -1.58 -5.71 15.14
C ALA A 144 -2.29 -4.95 16.27
N ALA A 145 -3.58 -4.62 16.13
CA ALA A 145 -4.31 -3.82 17.11
C ALA A 145 -4.26 -4.46 18.50
N GLY A 146 -3.81 -3.68 19.49
CA GLY A 146 -3.71 -4.10 20.89
C GLY A 146 -2.50 -4.98 21.23
N ALA A 147 -1.66 -5.35 20.26
CA ALA A 147 -0.42 -6.08 20.50
C ALA A 147 0.65 -5.19 21.17
N ARG A 148 1.53 -5.78 21.98
CA ARG A 148 2.65 -5.07 22.64
C ARG A 148 3.99 -5.64 22.17
N GLY A 149 4.94 -4.78 21.84
CA GLY A 149 6.26 -5.20 21.37
C GLY A 149 6.25 -5.78 19.95
N VAL A 150 5.23 -5.42 19.17
CA VAL A 150 5.12 -5.67 17.73
C VAL A 150 5.35 -4.32 17.06
N ASP A 151 6.19 -4.30 16.04
CA ASP A 151 6.40 -3.15 15.16
C ASP A 151 6.17 -3.56 13.70
N ARG A 152 6.26 -2.62 12.75
CA ARG A 152 6.07 -2.90 11.31
C ARG A 152 7.15 -3.78 10.69
N ALA A 153 8.25 -4.04 11.40
CA ALA A 153 9.29 -4.98 10.98
C ALA A 153 9.05 -6.40 11.52
N SER A 154 8.13 -6.57 12.47
CA SER A 154 7.66 -7.88 12.88
C SER A 154 6.96 -8.59 11.74
N GLU A 155 7.27 -9.87 11.56
CA GLU A 155 6.63 -10.73 10.58
C GLU A 155 5.72 -11.73 11.28
N VAL A 156 4.60 -12.05 10.66
CA VAL A 156 3.73 -13.16 11.05
C VAL A 156 3.85 -14.22 9.98
N VAL A 157 4.21 -15.43 10.39
CA VAL A 157 4.30 -16.60 9.53
C VAL A 157 3.04 -17.43 9.73
N LEU A 158 2.18 -17.46 8.71
CA LEU A 158 1.02 -18.33 8.63
C LEU A 158 1.41 -19.62 7.90
N ARG A 159 1.08 -20.77 8.50
CA ARG A 159 1.44 -22.10 7.98
C ARG A 159 0.22 -23.00 7.87
N PRO A 160 -0.03 -23.62 6.72
CA PRO A 160 -0.94 -24.75 6.65
C PRO A 160 -0.27 -25.99 7.29
N THR A 161 -1.07 -26.77 8.01
CA THR A 161 -0.59 -27.94 8.77
C THR A 161 -1.36 -29.21 8.43
N GLY A 162 -2.54 -29.09 7.85
CA GLY A 162 -3.38 -30.20 7.44
C GLY A 162 -4.48 -29.76 6.48
N LEU A 163 -4.90 -30.67 5.61
CA LEU A 163 -6.07 -30.50 4.75
C LEU A 163 -6.91 -31.78 4.81
N THR A 164 -8.19 -31.64 5.12
CA THR A 164 -9.19 -32.69 4.93
C THR A 164 -10.15 -32.26 3.84
N GLY A 165 -10.36 -33.09 2.82
CA GLY A 165 -11.27 -32.76 1.72
C GLY A 165 -11.25 -33.79 0.59
N PRO A 166 -12.13 -33.64 -0.41
CA PRO A 166 -12.25 -34.57 -1.53
C PRO A 166 -11.10 -34.46 -2.54
N GLY A 167 -10.44 -33.30 -2.64
CA GLY A 167 -9.39 -33.05 -3.61
C GLY A 167 -8.26 -32.18 -3.07
N ARG A 168 -7.57 -31.50 -3.97
CA ARG A 168 -6.46 -30.59 -3.67
C ARG A 168 -6.97 -29.17 -3.46
N LEU A 169 -6.27 -28.45 -2.58
CA LEU A 169 -6.33 -27.01 -2.38
C LEU A 169 -4.98 -26.40 -2.78
N THR A 170 -5.01 -25.31 -3.53
CA THR A 170 -3.82 -24.51 -3.83
C THR A 170 -4.15 -23.02 -3.75
N ALA A 171 -3.29 -22.26 -3.07
CA ALA A 171 -3.36 -20.80 -3.01
C ALA A 171 -2.16 -20.16 -3.70
N TYR A 172 -2.41 -19.16 -4.54
CA TYR A 172 -1.38 -18.53 -5.37
C TYR A 172 -1.69 -17.06 -5.65
N LEU A 173 -0.65 -16.29 -5.97
CA LEU A 173 -0.79 -14.95 -6.52
C LEU A 173 -0.61 -15.02 -8.04
N THR A 174 -1.46 -14.34 -8.81
CA THR A 174 -1.19 -14.15 -10.24
C THR A 174 -0.36 -12.90 -10.41
N GLU A 175 0.84 -13.06 -10.95
CA GLU A 175 1.72 -11.96 -11.31
C GLU A 175 1.11 -11.15 -12.47
N ALA A 176 1.63 -9.95 -12.70
CA ALA A 176 1.00 -8.95 -13.58
C ALA A 176 0.75 -9.40 -15.03
N PHE A 177 1.41 -10.47 -15.49
CA PHE A 177 1.25 -11.02 -16.83
C PHE A 177 0.46 -12.34 -16.89
N GLY A 178 -0.16 -12.75 -15.78
CA GLY A 178 -1.00 -13.94 -15.72
C GLY A 178 -0.29 -15.20 -15.19
N ALA A 179 1.00 -15.12 -14.88
CA ALA A 179 1.76 -16.27 -14.37
C ALA A 179 1.44 -16.51 -12.88
N PRO A 180 1.09 -17.73 -12.47
CA PRO A 180 0.82 -18.05 -11.08
C PRO A 180 2.12 -18.27 -10.29
N ARG A 181 2.20 -17.67 -9.11
CA ARG A 181 3.16 -18.03 -8.07
C ARG A 181 2.44 -18.71 -6.92
N VAL A 182 2.68 -20.00 -6.76
CA VAL A 182 2.08 -20.82 -5.71
C VAL A 182 2.72 -20.50 -4.36
N TYR A 183 1.87 -20.42 -3.34
CA TYR A 183 2.26 -20.18 -1.94
C TYR A 183 1.85 -21.34 -1.05
N LEU A 184 0.68 -21.94 -1.29
CA LEU A 184 0.23 -23.14 -0.58
C LEU A 184 -0.10 -24.20 -1.62
N ASP A 185 0.51 -25.38 -1.52
CA ASP A 185 0.16 -26.54 -2.33
C ASP A 185 -0.08 -27.77 -1.46
N SER A 186 -1.30 -28.30 -1.48
CA SER A 186 -1.62 -29.51 -0.72
C SER A 186 -1.12 -30.81 -1.38
N ARG A 187 -0.57 -30.75 -2.59
CA ARG A 187 -0.21 -31.93 -3.39
C ARG A 187 0.80 -32.85 -2.72
N ASP A 188 1.84 -32.30 -2.12
CA ASP A 188 2.93 -33.03 -1.47
C ASP A 188 2.86 -33.00 0.06
N GLY A 189 1.74 -32.50 0.58
CA GLY A 189 1.56 -32.18 1.99
C GLY A 189 2.21 -30.83 2.33
N PHE A 190 1.92 -30.31 3.52
CA PHE A 190 2.40 -28.98 3.89
C PHE A 190 3.76 -29.04 4.59
N ASP A 191 4.69 -28.20 4.11
CA ASP A 191 6.01 -28.03 4.72
C ASP A 191 6.43 -26.56 4.87
N ASP A 192 7.72 -26.31 5.09
CA ASP A 192 8.23 -24.95 5.29
C ASP A 192 8.11 -24.06 4.05
N ALA A 193 8.00 -24.64 2.85
CA ALA A 193 7.81 -23.92 1.60
C ALA A 193 6.38 -23.36 1.44
N ASP A 194 5.41 -23.92 2.17
CA ASP A 194 4.00 -23.48 2.16
C ASP A 194 3.70 -22.36 3.15
N ALA A 195 4.73 -21.81 3.82
CA ALA A 195 4.59 -20.70 4.74
C ALA A 195 4.35 -19.39 4.00
N VAL A 196 3.40 -18.59 4.50
CA VAL A 196 3.23 -17.20 4.08
C VAL A 196 3.67 -16.29 5.21
N ALA A 197 4.72 -15.51 4.96
CA ALA A 197 5.16 -14.44 5.85
C ALA A 197 4.49 -13.12 5.45
N LEU A 198 3.86 -12.45 6.41
CA LEU A 198 3.20 -11.17 6.25
C LEU A 198 3.74 -10.20 7.31
N PRO A 199 4.08 -8.95 6.95
CA PRO A 199 4.36 -7.91 7.94
C PRO A 199 3.16 -7.68 8.88
N SER A 200 3.41 -7.08 10.04
CA SER A 200 2.32 -6.58 10.88
C SER A 200 1.50 -5.50 10.14
N ASP A 201 0.17 -5.51 10.34
CA ASP A 201 -0.79 -4.67 9.62
C ASP A 201 -0.79 -4.85 8.09
N ALA A 202 -0.25 -5.98 7.58
CA ALA A 202 -0.31 -6.31 6.16
C ALA A 202 -1.59 -7.05 5.79
N HIS A 203 -1.96 -6.91 4.53
CA HIS A 203 -3.09 -7.61 3.92
C HIS A 203 -2.74 -7.96 2.46
N THR A 204 -3.10 -9.17 2.02
CA THR A 204 -2.90 -9.63 0.65
C THR A 204 -4.07 -10.50 0.19
N HIS A 205 -4.61 -10.22 -0.99
CA HIS A 205 -5.58 -11.14 -1.62
C HIS A 205 -4.87 -12.23 -2.38
N MET A 206 -5.46 -13.43 -2.40
CA MET A 206 -4.90 -14.59 -3.11
C MET A 206 -5.96 -15.26 -3.97
N SER A 207 -5.53 -15.99 -5.00
CA SER A 207 -6.39 -16.92 -5.71
C SER A 207 -6.35 -18.26 -4.99
N TRP A 208 -7.51 -18.86 -4.79
CA TRP A 208 -7.67 -20.17 -4.16
C TRP A 208 -8.34 -21.12 -5.14
N THR A 209 -7.77 -22.31 -5.32
CA THR A 209 -8.32 -23.33 -6.21
C THR A 209 -8.58 -24.62 -5.47
N PHE A 210 -9.68 -25.29 -5.85
CA PHE A 210 -10.12 -26.56 -5.31
C PHE A 210 -10.39 -27.53 -6.46
N SER A 211 -9.75 -28.69 -6.43
CA SER A 211 -9.79 -29.63 -7.57
C SER A 211 -11.09 -30.44 -7.66
N GLU A 212 -11.83 -30.58 -6.57
CA GLU A 212 -13.06 -31.37 -6.50
C GLU A 212 -14.18 -30.65 -5.73
N GLN A 213 -15.42 -31.08 -5.97
CA GLN A 213 -16.59 -30.60 -5.25
C GLN A 213 -16.68 -31.27 -3.87
N GLY A 214 -16.94 -30.51 -2.82
CA GLY A 214 -17.23 -31.02 -1.47
C GLY A 214 -16.83 -30.07 -0.36
N VAL A 215 -16.66 -30.58 0.85
CA VAL A 215 -16.27 -29.78 2.02
C VAL A 215 -14.77 -29.95 2.26
N TYR A 216 -14.07 -28.84 2.43
CA TYR A 216 -12.66 -28.81 2.78
C TYR A 216 -12.46 -28.17 4.14
N GLU A 217 -11.53 -28.70 4.93
CA GLU A 217 -11.08 -28.15 6.21
C GLU A 217 -9.56 -27.97 6.16
N LEU A 218 -9.11 -26.72 6.23
CA LEU A 218 -7.70 -26.33 6.18
C LEU A 218 -7.23 -25.92 7.57
N ASP A 219 -6.30 -26.66 8.14
CA ASP A 219 -5.70 -26.37 9.44
C ASP A 219 -4.53 -25.41 9.30
N LEU A 220 -4.56 -24.31 10.06
CA LEU A 220 -3.58 -23.23 10.01
C LEU A 220 -3.00 -22.94 11.39
N THR A 221 -1.71 -22.60 11.42
CA THR A 221 -1.01 -22.07 12.60
C THR A 221 -0.34 -20.75 12.25
N ALA A 222 -0.34 -19.80 13.18
CA ALA A 222 0.35 -18.52 13.04
C ALA A 222 1.40 -18.33 14.12
N GLU A 223 2.58 -17.86 13.73
CA GLU A 223 3.68 -17.50 14.62
C GLU A 223 4.15 -16.07 14.32
N LEU A 224 4.43 -15.30 15.37
CA LEU A 224 5.01 -13.97 15.30
C LEU A 224 6.54 -14.08 15.39
N VAL A 225 7.24 -13.43 14.48
CA VAL A 225 8.68 -13.19 14.50
C VAL A 225 8.88 -11.70 14.83
N PRO A 226 9.18 -11.34 16.09
CA PRO A 226 9.21 -9.93 16.52
C PRO A 226 10.26 -9.09 15.78
N ALA A 227 11.43 -9.68 15.50
CA ALA A 227 12.49 -9.05 14.71
C ALA A 227 13.23 -10.09 13.86
N PRO A 228 13.88 -9.68 12.76
CA PRO A 228 14.64 -10.59 11.90
C PRO A 228 15.69 -11.40 12.68
N GLY A 229 15.54 -12.72 12.67
CA GLY A 229 16.44 -13.66 13.35
C GLY A 229 16.05 -14.01 14.79
N ASP A 230 14.98 -13.42 15.33
CA ASP A 230 14.40 -13.84 16.59
C ASP A 230 13.70 -15.20 16.45
N ALA A 231 13.51 -15.89 17.58
CA ALA A 231 12.74 -17.13 17.61
C ALA A 231 11.24 -16.83 17.42
N PRO A 232 10.53 -17.59 16.55
CA PRO A 232 9.10 -17.44 16.38
C PRO A 232 8.34 -17.70 17.69
N VAL A 233 7.29 -16.92 17.93
CA VAL A 233 6.40 -16.99 19.07
C VAL A 233 5.01 -17.41 18.58
N PRO A 234 4.44 -18.52 19.09
CA PRO A 234 3.09 -18.93 18.69
C PRO A 234 2.05 -17.84 18.96
N VAL A 235 1.22 -17.54 17.96
CA VAL A 235 0.08 -16.63 18.08
C VAL A 235 -1.18 -17.44 18.30
N GLY A 236 -1.54 -18.30 17.35
CA GLY A 236 -2.77 -19.08 17.41
C GLY A 236 -2.85 -20.12 16.31
N SER A 237 -3.93 -20.90 16.32
CA SER A 237 -4.23 -21.89 15.29
C SER A 237 -5.73 -21.93 15.05
N THR A 238 -6.14 -22.27 13.83
CA THR A 238 -7.55 -22.38 13.47
C THR A 238 -7.77 -23.40 12.35
N THR A 239 -9.02 -23.78 12.12
CA THR A 239 -9.42 -24.59 10.97
C THR A 239 -10.43 -23.79 10.17
N VAL A 240 -10.14 -23.56 8.89
CA VAL A 240 -11.04 -22.84 7.98
C VAL A 240 -11.83 -23.86 7.15
N THR A 241 -13.16 -23.76 7.18
CA THR A 241 -14.05 -24.64 6.43
C THR A 241 -14.52 -23.99 5.13
N PHE A 242 -14.35 -24.69 4.00
CA PHE A 242 -14.83 -24.28 2.68
C PHE A 242 -15.95 -25.20 2.19
N ALA A 243 -17.05 -24.61 1.71
CA ALA A 243 -18.12 -25.31 1.02
C ALA A 243 -17.95 -25.17 -0.51
N VAL A 244 -17.33 -26.16 -1.14
CA VAL A 244 -16.98 -26.13 -2.58
C VAL A 244 -18.03 -26.80 -3.43
N GLY A 245 -18.79 -25.98 -4.17
CA GLY A 245 -19.88 -26.41 -5.04
C GLY A 245 -21.05 -27.08 -4.31
N VAL A 246 -21.07 -27.04 -2.97
CA VAL A 246 -22.14 -27.59 -2.12
C VAL A 246 -22.86 -26.46 -1.37
N ASP A 247 -24.01 -26.76 -0.77
CA ASP A 247 -24.78 -25.78 0.01
C ASP A 247 -24.09 -25.49 1.36
N PRO A 248 -23.56 -24.28 1.61
CA PRO A 248 -22.89 -23.94 2.86
C PRO A 248 -23.84 -23.94 4.07
N HIS A 249 -25.14 -23.63 3.87
CA HIS A 249 -26.10 -23.58 4.97
C HIS A 249 -26.48 -24.96 5.51
N GLY A 250 -26.21 -26.02 4.74
CA GLY A 250 -26.40 -27.41 5.17
C GLY A 250 -25.35 -27.92 6.17
N LEU A 251 -24.28 -27.14 6.41
CA LEU A 251 -23.13 -27.56 7.23
C LEU A 251 -23.27 -27.21 8.72
N GLY A 252 -24.35 -26.52 9.12
CA GLY A 252 -24.58 -26.13 10.51
C GLY A 252 -23.73 -24.94 10.97
N ALA A 253 -23.21 -24.16 10.04
CA ALA A 253 -22.51 -22.90 10.30
C ALA A 253 -23.46 -21.83 10.86
N THR A 254 -22.94 -20.99 11.75
CA THR A 254 -23.62 -19.77 12.21
C THR A 254 -23.61 -18.72 11.11
N ASP A 255 -22.45 -18.57 10.46
CA ASP A 255 -22.17 -17.54 9.47
C ASP A 255 -21.69 -18.17 8.15
N VAL A 256 -22.04 -17.54 7.03
CA VAL A 256 -21.60 -17.95 5.69
C VAL A 256 -21.05 -16.73 4.96
N LEU A 257 -19.80 -16.83 4.53
CA LEU A 257 -19.17 -15.83 3.68
C LEU A 257 -19.37 -16.27 2.22
N ASP A 258 -20.20 -15.57 1.44
CA ASP A 258 -20.56 -15.96 0.07
C ASP A 258 -20.32 -14.90 -1.01
N GLY A 259 -19.82 -13.72 -0.62
CA GLY A 259 -19.38 -12.66 -1.52
C GLY A 259 -18.57 -11.61 -0.78
N GLY A 260 -18.01 -10.65 -1.53
CA GLY A 260 -17.25 -9.53 -0.97
C GLY A 260 -15.86 -9.93 -0.45
N HIS A 261 -15.23 -9.02 0.27
CA HIS A 261 -13.91 -9.24 0.84
C HIS A 261 -13.98 -10.07 2.12
N ALA A 262 -13.13 -11.09 2.18
CA ALA A 262 -12.84 -11.81 3.40
C ALA A 262 -11.34 -12.11 3.49
N ASP A 263 -10.83 -12.28 4.70
CA ASP A 263 -9.47 -12.69 5.00
C ASP A 263 -9.45 -13.83 6.01
N VAL A 264 -8.42 -14.66 5.91
CA VAL A 264 -7.89 -15.35 7.08
C VAL A 264 -6.99 -14.37 7.83
N ALA A 265 -7.48 -13.84 8.95
CA ALA A 265 -6.86 -12.78 9.71
C ALA A 265 -6.13 -13.31 10.95
N VAL A 266 -4.84 -13.01 11.06
CA VAL A 266 -4.06 -13.25 12.29
C VAL A 266 -4.15 -12.01 13.17
N ARG A 267 -4.74 -12.13 14.36
CA ARG A 267 -4.95 -10.98 15.27
C ARG A 267 -4.00 -11.08 16.45
N LEU A 268 -3.00 -10.20 16.49
CA LEU A 268 -1.91 -10.28 17.44
C LEU A 268 -2.30 -9.83 18.85
N GLY A 269 -3.20 -8.85 18.99
CA GLY A 269 -3.72 -8.43 20.29
C GLY A 269 -4.56 -9.52 20.97
N PRO A 270 -5.58 -10.08 20.29
CA PRO A 270 -6.36 -11.22 20.77
C PRO A 270 -5.53 -12.52 20.90
N GLY A 271 -4.53 -12.72 20.05
CA GLY A 271 -3.70 -13.92 20.01
C GLY A 271 -4.42 -15.10 19.34
N ASP A 272 -5.06 -14.87 18.19
CA ASP A 272 -5.77 -15.92 17.46
C ASP A 272 -5.73 -15.75 15.94
N VAL A 273 -6.27 -16.73 15.22
CA VAL A 273 -6.50 -16.70 13.77
C VAL A 273 -8.00 -16.83 13.53
N ALA A 274 -8.60 -15.85 12.87
CA ALA A 274 -10.03 -15.75 12.64
C ALA A 274 -10.31 -15.55 11.14
N LEU A 275 -11.59 -15.61 10.76
CA LEU A 275 -12.02 -15.03 9.48
C LEU A 275 -12.40 -13.58 9.72
N ALA A 276 -12.08 -12.68 8.82
CA ALA A 276 -12.52 -11.28 8.89
C ALA A 276 -13.14 -10.91 7.55
N ALA A 277 -14.32 -10.30 7.53
CA ALA A 277 -14.97 -9.92 6.28
C ALA A 277 -15.76 -8.61 6.41
N ASP A 278 -16.13 -8.03 5.27
CA ASP A 278 -17.07 -6.91 5.25
C ASP A 278 -18.39 -7.29 5.93
N GLN A 279 -19.01 -6.35 6.64
CA GLN A 279 -20.31 -6.62 7.27
C GLN A 279 -21.35 -6.96 6.19
N HIS A 280 -22.06 -8.08 6.37
CA HIS A 280 -23.04 -8.55 5.40
C HIS A 280 -24.26 -7.61 5.40
N PRO A 281 -24.86 -7.27 4.23
CA PRO A 281 -26.10 -6.46 4.16
C PRO A 281 -27.32 -7.02 4.92
N ALA A 282 -27.24 -8.24 5.45
CA ALA A 282 -28.28 -8.82 6.29
C ALA A 282 -28.23 -8.25 7.73
N ASP A 283 -27.04 -7.84 8.19
CA ASP A 283 -26.80 -7.29 9.52
C ASP A 283 -27.26 -5.83 9.65
N GLU A 284 -27.33 -5.08 8.52
CA GLU A 284 -27.90 -3.73 8.48
C GLU A 284 -29.38 -3.70 8.91
N ARG A 285 -30.13 -4.80 8.71
CA ARG A 285 -31.57 -4.85 9.06
C ARG A 285 -31.83 -4.94 10.57
N GLN A 286 -30.82 -5.24 11.38
CA GLN A 286 -30.92 -5.27 12.84
C GLN A 286 -30.40 -4.00 13.53
N ALA A 287 -29.60 -3.18 12.85
CA ALA A 287 -29.04 -1.94 13.40
C ALA A 287 -29.98 -0.72 13.32
N HIS A 288 -31.07 -0.79 12.56
CA HIS A 288 -32.05 0.31 12.47
C HIS A 288 -33.03 0.34 13.65
N THR A 289 -32.56 0.53 14.89
CA THR A 289 -33.43 0.99 15.99
C THR A 289 -32.85 2.03 16.95
N ASP A 290 -31.62 2.50 16.81
CA ASP A 290 -31.16 3.61 17.66
C ASP A 290 -30.41 4.69 16.85
N HIS A 291 -31.05 5.84 16.71
CA HIS A 291 -30.46 7.07 16.17
C HIS A 291 -29.87 7.87 17.33
N THR A 292 -28.55 7.78 17.55
CA THR A 292 -27.74 8.82 18.20
C THR A 292 -26.27 8.70 17.79
N ASP A 293 -25.70 9.85 17.41
CA ASP A 293 -24.28 10.15 17.12
C ASP A 293 -23.62 9.52 15.88
N HIS A 294 -23.50 10.33 14.82
CA HIS A 294 -22.60 10.12 13.69
C HIS A 294 -21.30 10.89 13.92
N THR A 295 -20.44 10.42 14.82
CA THR A 295 -19.05 10.90 14.98
C THR A 295 -18.07 9.78 15.38
N ASP A 296 -18.31 8.55 14.92
CA ASP A 296 -17.28 7.50 14.96
C ASP A 296 -17.06 7.03 13.52
N HIS A 297 -16.13 7.69 12.83
CA HIS A 297 -15.51 7.15 11.64
C HIS A 297 -14.54 6.05 12.10
N ALA A 298 -15.12 4.91 12.52
CA ALA A 298 -14.35 3.70 12.66
C ALA A 298 -13.76 3.39 11.28
N LYS A 299 -12.43 3.28 11.24
CA LYS A 299 -11.65 2.60 10.20
C LYS A 299 -12.48 1.42 9.68
N HIS A 300 -12.50 1.15 8.38
CA HIS A 300 -13.12 -0.07 7.84
C HIS A 300 -12.44 -1.29 8.49
N ALA A 301 -12.91 -1.69 9.66
CA ALA A 301 -12.44 -2.81 10.44
C ALA A 301 -13.33 -3.96 10.04
N HIS A 302 -12.80 -4.87 9.22
CA HIS A 302 -13.49 -6.11 8.87
C HIS A 302 -14.02 -6.76 10.15
N HIS A 303 -15.27 -7.21 10.12
CA HIS A 303 -15.87 -7.84 11.27
C HIS A 303 -15.21 -9.20 11.48
N PRO A 304 -14.66 -9.50 12.68
CA PRO A 304 -14.09 -10.81 12.94
C PRO A 304 -15.20 -11.84 13.17
N TYR A 305 -15.11 -12.96 12.47
CA TYR A 305 -15.96 -14.13 12.58
C TYR A 305 -15.18 -15.29 13.20
N ASP A 306 -15.84 -16.10 14.03
CA ASP A 306 -15.25 -17.33 14.56
C ASP A 306 -15.16 -18.37 13.44
N ALA A 307 -13.93 -18.68 13.02
CA ALA A 307 -13.63 -19.61 11.94
C ALA A 307 -14.21 -21.02 12.18
N HIS A 308 -14.41 -21.45 13.44
CA HIS A 308 -15.00 -22.76 13.74
C HIS A 308 -16.50 -22.84 13.49
N THR A 309 -17.18 -21.70 13.37
CA THR A 309 -18.63 -21.64 13.13
C THR A 309 -19.00 -20.90 11.85
N THR A 310 -17.99 -20.53 11.06
CA THR A 310 -18.14 -19.76 9.82
C THR A 310 -17.66 -20.60 8.64
N VAL A 311 -18.42 -20.59 7.55
CA VAL A 311 -18.07 -21.31 6.32
C VAL A 311 -17.80 -20.33 5.19
N VAL A 312 -16.69 -20.54 4.47
CA VAL A 312 -16.39 -19.83 3.22
C VAL A 312 -17.05 -20.56 2.06
N SER A 313 -17.97 -19.91 1.37
CA SER A 313 -18.69 -20.46 0.22
C SER A 313 -17.86 -20.33 -1.06
N VAL A 314 -17.67 -21.45 -1.76
CA VAL A 314 -17.07 -21.50 -3.10
C VAL A 314 -18.15 -22.04 -4.03
N PRO A 315 -19.03 -21.18 -4.57
CA PRO A 315 -20.26 -21.63 -5.23
C PRO A 315 -19.98 -22.36 -6.55
N ALA A 316 -20.95 -23.10 -7.08
CA ALA A 316 -20.79 -23.85 -8.33
C ALA A 316 -20.43 -22.96 -9.54
N LYS A 317 -20.79 -21.67 -9.50
CA LYS A 317 -20.42 -20.66 -10.51
C LYS A 317 -18.93 -20.29 -10.50
N ALA A 318 -18.19 -20.66 -9.44
CA ALA A 318 -16.75 -20.49 -9.32
C ALA A 318 -15.95 -21.51 -10.15
N LEU A 319 -16.61 -22.46 -10.82
CA LEU A 319 -15.95 -23.44 -11.69
C LEU A 319 -15.33 -22.73 -12.91
N ALA A 320 -14.01 -22.85 -13.06
CA ALA A 320 -13.22 -22.21 -14.10
C ALA A 320 -12.21 -23.21 -14.72
N PRO A 321 -11.72 -22.98 -15.95
CA PRO A 321 -10.60 -23.74 -16.49
C PRO A 321 -9.36 -23.65 -15.58
N VAL A 322 -8.54 -24.69 -15.57
CA VAL A 322 -7.24 -24.65 -14.87
C VAL A 322 -6.38 -23.49 -15.41
N PRO A 323 -5.90 -22.58 -14.55
CA PRO A 323 -5.02 -21.48 -14.97
C PRO A 323 -3.75 -21.98 -15.67
N ASP A 324 -3.33 -21.28 -16.72
CA ASP A 324 -2.11 -21.62 -17.45
C ASP A 324 -0.87 -21.59 -16.54
N GLY A 325 -0.06 -22.65 -16.57
CA GLY A 325 1.15 -22.75 -15.76
C GLY A 325 0.93 -23.18 -14.31
N LEU A 326 -0.31 -23.48 -13.92
CA LEU A 326 -0.67 -23.94 -12.58
C LEU A 326 -0.91 -25.46 -12.57
N ASP A 327 -0.14 -26.22 -11.78
CA ASP A 327 -0.28 -27.69 -11.66
C ASP A 327 -1.18 -28.08 -10.48
N VAL A 328 -2.45 -27.67 -10.55
CA VAL A 328 -3.45 -27.80 -9.45
C VAL A 328 -4.45 -28.92 -9.65
N ALA A 329 -4.35 -29.60 -10.77
CA ALA A 329 -5.27 -30.63 -11.21
C ALA A 329 -4.60 -32.00 -11.12
N ASP A 330 -5.31 -33.02 -10.65
CA ASP A 330 -4.93 -34.40 -10.91
C ASP A 330 -4.90 -34.64 -12.43
N ALA A 331 -4.09 -35.61 -12.88
CA ALA A 331 -3.95 -35.90 -14.30
C ALA A 331 -5.32 -36.15 -14.95
N GLY A 332 -5.75 -35.23 -15.84
CA GLY A 332 -7.04 -35.30 -16.55
C GLY A 332 -8.14 -34.36 -16.03
N VAL A 333 -7.90 -33.55 -15.01
CA VAL A 333 -8.83 -32.49 -14.56
C VAL A 333 -8.61 -31.23 -15.41
N GLU A 334 -9.66 -30.75 -16.08
CA GLU A 334 -9.62 -29.57 -16.98
C GLU A 334 -10.20 -28.30 -16.33
N GLN A 335 -10.91 -28.44 -15.20
CA GLN A 335 -11.59 -27.35 -14.50
C GLN A 335 -11.42 -27.49 -12.99
N VAL A 336 -11.35 -26.36 -12.30
CA VAL A 336 -11.23 -26.23 -10.84
C VAL A 336 -12.24 -25.22 -10.32
N TYR A 337 -12.65 -25.32 -9.06
CA TYR A 337 -13.39 -24.25 -8.40
C TYR A 337 -12.38 -23.19 -7.95
N GLN A 338 -12.56 -21.95 -8.37
CA GLN A 338 -11.61 -20.87 -8.13
C GLN A 338 -12.28 -19.69 -7.42
N LEU A 339 -11.76 -19.33 -6.25
CA LEU A 339 -11.93 -17.97 -5.72
C LEU A 339 -10.82 -17.11 -6.33
N PRO A 340 -11.15 -16.10 -7.14
CA PRO A 340 -10.15 -15.26 -7.77
C PRO A 340 -9.52 -14.31 -6.74
N GLN A 341 -8.23 -14.01 -6.90
CA GLN A 341 -7.64 -12.85 -6.23
C GLN A 341 -8.38 -11.58 -6.68
N ALA A 342 -8.58 -10.65 -5.75
CA ALA A 342 -9.18 -9.36 -6.08
C ALA A 342 -8.30 -8.59 -7.08
N VAL A 343 -6.97 -8.59 -6.88
CA VAL A 343 -6.01 -7.74 -7.61
C VAL A 343 -4.99 -8.57 -8.39
N LEU A 344 -4.69 -8.21 -9.65
CA LEU A 344 -3.58 -8.81 -10.41
C LEU A 344 -2.23 -8.15 -10.07
N GLY A 345 -1.17 -8.97 -9.93
CA GLY A 345 0.16 -8.53 -9.51
C GLY A 345 0.38 -8.66 -8.00
N ARG A 346 1.63 -8.81 -7.57
CA ARG A 346 1.96 -8.77 -6.13
C ARG A 346 1.85 -7.33 -5.65
N SER A 347 0.69 -6.95 -5.15
CA SER A 347 0.56 -5.78 -4.32
C SER A 347 0.08 -6.24 -2.96
N VAL A 348 0.98 -6.17 -1.98
CA VAL A 348 0.71 -6.48 -0.56
C VAL A 348 -0.05 -5.31 0.10
N HIS A 349 -0.76 -4.50 -0.70
CA HIS A 349 -0.91 -3.06 -0.47
C HIS A 349 -2.26 -2.55 -1.00
N GLY A 350 -3.31 -2.80 -0.22
CA GLY A 350 -4.58 -2.05 -0.26
C GLY A 350 -5.61 -2.42 -1.32
N GLU A 351 -6.88 -2.10 -1.01
CA GLU A 351 -8.05 -2.32 -1.88
C GLU A 351 -8.12 -1.38 -3.10
N ILE A 352 -7.23 -0.37 -3.14
CA ILE A 352 -7.30 0.76 -4.05
C ILE A 352 -5.98 0.93 -4.81
N ASP A 353 -6.05 1.34 -6.08
CA ASP A 353 -4.85 1.74 -6.80
C ASP A 353 -4.20 2.93 -6.10
N PRO A 354 -2.87 2.94 -5.87
CA PRO A 354 -2.26 3.89 -4.96
C PRO A 354 -1.82 5.21 -5.65
N TYR A 355 -1.90 5.31 -6.99
CA TYR A 355 -1.41 6.42 -7.80
C TYR A 355 -2.43 7.56 -8.00
N LEU A 356 -3.24 7.87 -6.97
CA LEU A 356 -4.41 8.77 -7.07
C LEU A 356 -4.04 10.15 -7.63
N TRP A 357 -2.83 10.63 -7.33
CA TRP A 357 -2.37 11.96 -7.74
C TRP A 357 -2.23 12.11 -9.27
N GLN A 358 -2.30 11.01 -10.04
CA GLN A 358 -2.34 11.09 -11.50
C GLN A 358 -3.67 11.70 -12.01
N ASP A 359 -4.72 11.71 -11.18
CA ASP A 359 -5.90 12.56 -11.37
C ASP A 359 -5.72 13.88 -10.60
N VAL A 360 -5.76 15.02 -11.30
CA VAL A 360 -5.58 16.34 -10.70
C VAL A 360 -6.72 16.69 -9.75
N ARG A 361 -7.90 16.09 -9.94
CA ARG A 361 -9.05 16.26 -9.03
C ARG A 361 -8.80 15.55 -7.71
N ASN A 362 -8.13 14.40 -7.71
CA ASN A 362 -7.70 13.74 -6.47
C ASN A 362 -6.61 14.52 -5.74
N ALA A 363 -5.69 15.17 -6.46
CA ALA A 363 -4.73 16.08 -5.84
C ALA A 363 -5.40 17.29 -5.17
N GLN A 364 -6.54 17.77 -5.68
CA GLN A 364 -7.34 18.80 -4.98
C GLN A 364 -7.88 18.26 -3.65
N VAL A 365 -8.29 17.00 -3.58
CA VAL A 365 -8.71 16.35 -2.32
C VAL A 365 -7.52 16.18 -1.37
N TYR A 366 -6.32 15.84 -1.87
CA TYR A 366 -5.12 15.83 -1.03
C TYR A 366 -4.86 17.19 -0.39
N VAL A 367 -5.06 18.29 -1.13
CA VAL A 367 -4.94 19.65 -0.58
C VAL A 367 -5.94 19.89 0.56
N GLU A 368 -7.16 19.38 0.46
CA GLU A 368 -8.16 19.47 1.55
C GLU A 368 -7.69 18.72 2.80
N VAL A 369 -7.29 17.45 2.65
CA VAL A 369 -6.77 16.61 3.75
C VAL A 369 -5.55 17.26 4.42
N ILE A 370 -4.60 17.77 3.63
CA ILE A 370 -3.42 18.47 4.13
C ILE A 370 -3.85 19.72 4.91
N THR A 371 -4.81 20.49 4.38
CA THR A 371 -5.27 21.73 5.03
C THR A 371 -5.87 21.45 6.40
N ASP A 372 -6.75 20.47 6.50
CA ASP A 372 -7.41 20.13 7.77
C ASP A 372 -6.38 19.60 8.78
N THR A 373 -5.46 18.74 8.35
CA THR A 373 -4.38 18.22 9.20
C THR A 373 -3.48 19.35 9.74
N LEU A 374 -3.10 20.31 8.89
CA LEU A 374 -2.25 21.45 9.30
C LEU A 374 -3.01 22.42 10.21
N VAL A 375 -4.30 22.63 9.98
CA VAL A 375 -5.17 23.44 10.85
C VAL A 375 -5.30 22.83 12.25
N ASP A 376 -5.43 21.52 12.34
CA ASP A 376 -5.54 20.82 13.62
C ASP A 376 -4.22 20.86 14.40
N ALA A 377 -3.09 20.71 13.69
CA ALA A 377 -1.76 20.78 14.29
C ALA A 377 -1.35 22.20 14.70
N ASP A 378 -1.74 23.23 13.93
CA ASP A 378 -1.46 24.64 14.24
C ASP A 378 -2.68 25.56 14.00
N PRO A 379 -3.63 25.60 14.97
CA PRO A 379 -4.84 26.38 14.86
C PRO A 379 -4.61 27.90 14.76
N ALA A 380 -3.46 28.39 15.24
CA ALA A 380 -3.14 29.81 15.22
C ALA A 380 -2.93 30.33 13.78
N ARG A 381 -2.51 29.45 12.87
CA ARG A 381 -2.22 29.77 11.47
C ARG A 381 -3.30 29.27 10.49
N ALA A 382 -4.40 28.73 11.01
CA ALA A 382 -5.48 28.13 10.23
C ALA A 382 -6.05 29.04 9.11
N ALA A 383 -6.13 30.35 9.34
CA ALA A 383 -6.61 31.29 8.32
C ALA A 383 -5.68 31.38 7.11
N THR A 384 -4.36 31.33 7.35
CA THR A 384 -3.34 31.34 6.28
C THR A 384 -3.40 30.05 5.48
N TYR A 385 -3.44 28.89 6.14
CA TYR A 385 -3.50 27.59 5.46
C TYR A 385 -4.73 27.49 4.55
N ARG A 386 -5.91 27.88 5.03
CA ARG A 386 -7.13 27.86 4.21
C ARG A 386 -7.08 28.84 3.03
N ALA A 387 -6.46 30.01 3.19
CA ALA A 387 -6.32 30.97 2.10
C ALA A 387 -5.36 30.46 1.02
N ASN A 388 -4.23 29.89 1.43
CA ASN A 388 -3.24 29.27 0.54
C ASN A 388 -3.83 28.07 -0.19
N ALA A 389 -4.53 27.18 0.52
CA ALA A 389 -5.22 26.04 -0.06
C ALA A 389 -6.22 26.49 -1.13
N ALA A 390 -7.08 27.48 -0.84
CA ALA A 390 -8.04 27.99 -1.82
C ALA A 390 -7.36 28.55 -3.08
N ALA A 391 -6.22 29.25 -2.93
CA ALA A 391 -5.45 29.75 -4.06
C ALA A 391 -4.82 28.60 -4.88
N TYR A 392 -4.25 27.61 -4.21
CA TYR A 392 -3.61 26.48 -4.87
C TYR A 392 -4.61 25.54 -5.54
N THR A 393 -5.78 25.29 -4.93
CA THR A 393 -6.88 24.55 -5.55
C THR A 393 -7.32 25.20 -6.87
N GLN A 394 -7.29 26.53 -6.97
CA GLN A 394 -7.56 27.22 -8.25
C GLN A 394 -6.48 26.91 -9.30
N THR A 395 -5.20 26.93 -8.92
CA THR A 395 -4.09 26.51 -9.80
C THR A 395 -4.25 25.06 -10.27
N LEU A 396 -4.67 24.15 -9.38
CA LEU A 396 -4.92 22.75 -9.72
C LEU A 396 -6.09 22.60 -10.71
N ARG A 397 -7.18 23.38 -10.57
CA ARG A 397 -8.28 23.38 -11.55
C ARG A 397 -7.84 23.86 -12.92
N GLU A 398 -6.95 24.85 -12.98
CA GLU A 398 -6.38 25.31 -14.25
C GLU A 398 -5.45 24.27 -14.87
N ALA A 399 -4.71 23.53 -14.06
CA ALA A 399 -3.90 22.40 -14.52
C ALA A 399 -4.78 21.25 -15.04
N ASP A 400 -5.81 20.85 -14.31
CA ASP A 400 -6.80 19.84 -14.71
C ASP A 400 -7.43 20.18 -16.07
N ALA A 401 -7.92 21.42 -16.22
CA ALA A 401 -8.49 21.89 -17.48
C ALA A 401 -7.47 21.87 -18.64
N TYR A 402 -6.21 22.22 -18.37
CA TYR A 402 -5.14 22.14 -19.36
C TYR A 402 -4.93 20.69 -19.81
N VAL A 403 -4.71 19.77 -18.86
CA VAL A 403 -4.47 18.35 -19.15
C VAL A 403 -5.63 17.76 -19.96
N ALA A 404 -6.87 17.99 -19.52
CA ALA A 404 -8.06 17.52 -20.21
C ALA A 404 -8.12 18.03 -21.66
N SER A 405 -7.88 19.32 -21.88
CA SER A 405 -7.94 19.90 -23.22
C SER A 405 -6.82 19.41 -24.15
N THR A 406 -5.61 19.25 -23.61
CA THR A 406 -4.42 18.80 -24.36
C THR A 406 -4.55 17.33 -24.75
N VAL A 407 -4.96 16.46 -23.84
CA VAL A 407 -5.19 15.04 -24.14
C VAL A 407 -6.38 14.85 -25.09
N ALA A 408 -7.46 15.63 -24.93
CA ALA A 408 -8.61 15.57 -25.83
C ALA A 408 -8.29 15.93 -27.29
N ALA A 409 -7.21 16.70 -27.54
CA ALA A 409 -6.77 17.03 -28.90
C ALA A 409 -6.16 15.83 -29.64
N ILE A 410 -5.69 14.80 -28.93
CA ILE A 410 -5.19 13.56 -29.51
C ILE A 410 -6.39 12.78 -30.07
N PRO A 411 -6.35 12.26 -31.31
CA PRO A 411 -7.39 11.38 -31.83
C PRO A 411 -7.62 10.18 -30.90
N ARG A 412 -8.89 9.87 -30.59
CA ARG A 412 -9.24 8.84 -29.59
C ARG A 412 -8.62 7.47 -29.88
N SER A 413 -8.47 7.10 -31.16
CA SER A 413 -7.85 5.86 -31.61
C SER A 413 -6.32 5.80 -31.39
N GLN A 414 -5.69 6.91 -31.03
CA GLN A 414 -4.26 6.99 -30.75
C GLN A 414 -3.95 7.17 -29.25
N ARG A 415 -4.98 7.33 -28.40
CA ARG A 415 -4.82 7.54 -26.95
C ARG A 415 -4.55 6.23 -26.23
N HIS A 416 -3.47 5.57 -26.59
CA HIS A 416 -3.03 4.32 -26.00
C HIS A 416 -1.69 4.53 -25.31
N LEU A 417 -1.65 4.27 -24.00
CA LEU A 417 -0.46 4.41 -23.17
C LEU A 417 0.14 3.03 -22.88
N LEU A 418 1.42 2.86 -23.23
CA LEU A 418 2.23 1.72 -22.80
C LEU A 418 3.42 2.25 -22.00
N SER A 419 3.52 1.90 -20.72
CA SER A 419 4.49 2.46 -19.77
C SER A 419 5.49 1.44 -19.18
N THR A 420 6.45 1.91 -18.38
CA THR A 420 7.31 1.01 -17.59
C THR A 420 6.51 0.30 -16.49
N HIS A 421 5.85 1.06 -15.61
CA HIS A 421 5.06 0.50 -14.51
C HIS A 421 3.55 0.72 -14.66
N ASP A 422 2.79 -0.07 -13.91
CA ASP A 422 1.34 0.05 -13.75
C ASP A 422 0.98 1.24 -12.84
N THR A 423 1.14 2.47 -13.35
CA THR A 423 1.07 3.70 -12.56
C THR A 423 0.01 4.70 -13.02
N PHE A 424 -0.53 4.53 -14.23
CA PHE A 424 -1.29 5.59 -14.91
C PHE A 424 -2.80 5.35 -14.99
N ALA A 425 -3.35 4.43 -14.21
CA ALA A 425 -4.78 4.09 -14.21
C ALA A 425 -5.68 5.32 -13.94
N TYR A 426 -5.32 6.17 -12.98
CA TYR A 426 -6.09 7.40 -12.69
C TYR A 426 -5.99 8.44 -13.80
N LEU A 427 -4.82 8.63 -14.42
CA LEU A 427 -4.68 9.50 -15.60
C LEU A 427 -5.57 9.00 -16.73
N ALA A 428 -5.52 7.70 -16.99
CA ALA A 428 -6.31 7.02 -18.00
C ALA A 428 -7.82 7.23 -17.81
N ALA A 429 -8.31 6.96 -16.59
CA ALA A 429 -9.71 7.15 -16.25
C ALA A 429 -10.15 8.62 -16.30
N ALA A 430 -9.30 9.55 -15.84
CA ALA A 430 -9.63 10.96 -15.77
C ALA A 430 -9.70 11.65 -17.14
N TYR A 431 -8.83 11.25 -18.07
CA TYR A 431 -8.62 11.96 -19.34
C TYR A 431 -8.86 11.11 -20.60
N ASP A 432 -9.54 9.97 -20.48
CA ASP A 432 -9.95 9.10 -21.59
C ASP A 432 -8.76 8.61 -22.44
N VAL A 433 -7.77 8.04 -21.74
CA VAL A 433 -6.61 7.33 -22.32
C VAL A 433 -6.74 5.85 -21.97
N ASP A 434 -6.47 4.96 -22.91
CA ASP A 434 -6.47 3.52 -22.65
C ASP A 434 -5.05 3.06 -22.25
N VAL A 435 -4.93 2.35 -21.14
CA VAL A 435 -3.68 1.66 -20.78
C VAL A 435 -3.57 0.40 -21.64
N ALA A 436 -2.69 0.42 -22.64
CA ALA A 436 -2.44 -0.71 -23.53
C ALA A 436 -1.55 -1.79 -22.89
N GLY A 437 -0.76 -1.43 -21.89
CA GLY A 437 0.05 -2.35 -21.09
C GLY A 437 1.19 -1.65 -20.36
N PHE A 438 1.94 -2.42 -19.58
CA PHE A 438 3.13 -1.95 -18.87
C PHE A 438 4.17 -3.08 -18.79
N VAL A 439 5.43 -2.77 -18.43
CA VAL A 439 6.53 -3.74 -18.34
C VAL A 439 6.51 -4.54 -17.05
N THR A 440 6.22 -3.92 -15.91
CA THR A 440 6.09 -4.61 -14.62
C THR A 440 5.16 -3.84 -13.69
N ALA A 441 4.36 -4.54 -12.88
CA ALA A 441 3.57 -3.88 -11.83
C ALA A 441 4.44 -3.54 -10.60
N ASP A 442 5.57 -4.24 -10.43
CA ASP A 442 6.50 -4.07 -9.32
C ASP A 442 7.89 -3.68 -9.86
N PRO A 443 8.38 -2.47 -9.55
CA PRO A 443 9.70 -1.99 -9.97
C PRO A 443 10.88 -2.84 -9.49
N SER A 444 10.69 -3.67 -8.46
CA SER A 444 11.73 -4.54 -7.91
C SER A 444 11.89 -5.85 -8.68
N GLN A 445 11.02 -6.13 -9.66
CA GLN A 445 10.99 -7.37 -10.42
C GLN A 445 11.48 -7.18 -11.86
N GLU A 446 12.29 -8.13 -12.34
CA GLU A 446 12.71 -8.17 -13.74
C GLU A 446 11.60 -8.77 -14.62
N ALA A 447 11.29 -8.11 -15.74
CA ALA A 447 10.24 -8.60 -16.64
C ALA A 447 10.69 -9.82 -17.45
N SER A 448 9.77 -10.78 -17.62
CA SER A 448 10.03 -12.03 -18.33
C SER A 448 10.22 -11.87 -19.86
N VAL A 449 10.85 -12.86 -20.51
CA VAL A 449 10.94 -12.92 -21.99
C VAL A 449 9.55 -13.00 -22.64
N ALA A 450 8.59 -13.66 -21.99
CA ALA A 450 7.21 -13.74 -22.46
C ALA A 450 6.52 -12.37 -22.43
N THR A 451 6.76 -11.59 -21.37
CA THR A 451 6.29 -10.20 -21.25
C THR A 451 6.75 -9.36 -22.42
N ARG A 452 8.05 -9.39 -22.74
CA ARG A 452 8.62 -8.63 -23.88
C ARG A 452 7.93 -8.97 -25.21
N ARG A 453 7.69 -10.26 -25.46
CA ARG A 453 7.01 -10.71 -26.67
C ARG A 453 5.57 -10.19 -26.74
N ARG A 454 4.81 -10.32 -25.64
CA ARG A 454 3.43 -9.82 -25.56
C ARG A 454 3.34 -8.33 -25.81
N LEU A 455 4.22 -7.53 -25.19
CA LEU A 455 4.26 -6.08 -25.40
C LEU A 455 4.59 -5.72 -26.85
N THR A 456 5.52 -6.44 -27.48
CA THR A 456 5.84 -6.27 -28.92
C THR A 456 4.62 -6.56 -29.80
N GLU A 457 3.84 -7.59 -29.48
CA GLU A 457 2.61 -7.94 -30.18
C GLU A 457 1.53 -6.87 -29.96
N THR A 458 1.36 -6.36 -28.74
CA THR A 458 0.44 -5.25 -28.41
C THR A 458 0.76 -3.99 -29.20
N VAL A 459 2.02 -3.55 -29.23
CA VAL A 459 2.46 -2.36 -29.98
C VAL A 459 2.09 -2.46 -31.45
N ARG A 460 2.29 -3.63 -32.07
CA ARG A 460 1.97 -3.87 -33.48
C ARG A 460 0.47 -3.98 -33.74
N ALA A 461 -0.27 -4.63 -32.83
CA ALA A 461 -1.70 -4.88 -32.99
C ALA A 461 -2.53 -3.60 -32.85
N LEU A 462 -2.12 -2.70 -31.96
CA LEU A 462 -2.78 -1.42 -31.71
C LEU A 462 -2.19 -0.26 -32.52
N ASP A 463 -1.14 -0.52 -33.33
CA ASP A 463 -0.42 0.49 -34.11
C ASP A 463 0.02 1.69 -33.25
N LEU A 464 0.66 1.39 -32.11
CA LEU A 464 1.00 2.42 -31.11
C LEU A 464 2.03 3.40 -31.68
N GLY A 465 1.76 4.70 -31.51
CA GLY A 465 2.65 5.77 -31.99
C GLY A 465 3.92 5.94 -31.18
N ALA A 466 3.93 5.53 -29.90
CA ALA A 466 5.06 5.63 -28.99
C ALA A 466 4.91 4.67 -27.79
N VAL A 467 6.00 4.48 -27.06
CA VAL A 467 5.99 3.90 -25.70
C VAL A 467 6.56 4.91 -24.71
N PHE A 468 6.19 4.81 -23.43
CA PHE A 468 6.48 5.82 -22.42
C PHE A 468 7.36 5.28 -21.30
N GLN A 469 8.51 5.90 -21.09
CA GLN A 469 9.44 5.55 -20.04
C GLN A 469 9.29 6.52 -18.87
N GLU A 470 9.20 5.99 -17.66
CA GLU A 470 9.14 6.83 -16.47
C GLU A 470 10.48 7.51 -16.17
N VAL A 471 10.44 8.81 -15.89
CA VAL A 471 11.63 9.58 -15.53
C VAL A 471 12.21 9.06 -14.21
N GLY A 472 13.50 8.71 -14.25
CA GLY A 472 14.20 8.08 -13.12
C GLY A 472 14.07 6.55 -13.05
N ALA A 473 13.31 5.93 -13.97
CA ALA A 473 13.12 4.48 -14.05
C ALA A 473 13.32 3.97 -15.49
N ALA A 474 14.56 4.12 -15.99
CA ALA A 474 14.91 3.65 -17.32
C ALA A 474 14.88 2.12 -17.41
N ASP A 475 14.18 1.59 -18.41
CA ASP A 475 13.90 0.17 -18.52
C ASP A 475 14.38 -0.42 -19.85
N GLN A 476 15.22 -1.46 -19.76
CA GLN A 476 15.83 -2.09 -20.93
C GLN A 476 14.82 -2.90 -21.76
N VAL A 477 13.76 -3.41 -21.14
CA VAL A 477 12.72 -4.18 -21.82
C VAL A 477 11.86 -3.24 -22.65
N LEU A 478 11.43 -2.10 -22.10
CA LEU A 478 10.70 -1.07 -22.83
C LEU A 478 11.53 -0.56 -24.03
N ALA A 479 12.81 -0.24 -23.81
CA ALA A 479 13.71 0.19 -24.88
C ALA A 479 13.86 -0.88 -25.99
N SER A 480 13.97 -2.15 -25.61
CA SER A 480 14.05 -3.26 -26.56
C SER A 480 12.76 -3.44 -27.36
N VAL A 481 11.59 -3.28 -26.72
CA VAL A 481 10.28 -3.31 -27.40
C VAL A 481 10.19 -2.18 -28.42
N ALA A 482 10.56 -0.96 -28.03
CA ALA A 482 10.57 0.21 -28.90
C ALA A 482 11.47 0.01 -30.13
N GLU A 483 12.71 -0.46 -29.92
CA GLU A 483 13.65 -0.74 -31.01
C GLU A 483 13.10 -1.81 -31.98
N SER A 484 12.49 -2.88 -31.45
CA SER A 484 11.97 -3.99 -32.26
C SER A 484 10.69 -3.66 -33.07
N THR A 485 10.02 -2.58 -32.71
CA THR A 485 8.76 -2.12 -33.32
C THR A 485 8.93 -0.82 -34.11
N GLY A 486 10.05 -0.11 -33.90
CA GLY A 486 10.37 1.14 -34.61
C GLY A 486 9.62 2.36 -34.06
N VAL A 487 9.03 2.26 -32.87
CA VAL A 487 8.31 3.36 -32.22
C VAL A 487 9.25 4.15 -31.30
N PRO A 488 9.08 5.47 -31.15
CA PRO A 488 9.87 6.28 -30.23
C PRO A 488 9.58 5.93 -28.76
N VAL A 489 10.58 6.14 -27.91
CA VAL A 489 10.43 6.18 -26.45
C VAL A 489 10.27 7.64 -26.03
N CYS A 490 9.21 7.93 -25.28
CA CYS A 490 8.92 9.26 -24.73
C CYS A 490 8.97 9.24 -23.21
N ASP A 491 9.45 10.33 -22.60
CA ASP A 491 9.47 10.43 -21.15
C ASP A 491 8.07 10.75 -20.59
N ILE A 492 7.74 10.13 -19.46
CA ILE A 492 6.53 10.39 -18.67
C ILE A 492 6.91 10.41 -17.18
N TYR A 493 6.20 11.17 -16.36
CA TYR A 493 6.48 11.31 -14.94
C TYR A 493 5.42 10.58 -14.10
N SER A 494 5.85 9.72 -13.18
CA SER A 494 4.96 9.08 -12.21
C SER A 494 4.91 9.85 -10.89
N ALA A 495 5.98 9.82 -10.10
CA ALA A 495 6.05 10.48 -8.78
C ALA A 495 7.33 11.28 -8.53
N THR A 496 8.26 11.27 -9.48
CA THR A 496 9.59 11.89 -9.36
C THR A 496 9.63 13.25 -10.04
N PHE A 497 10.44 14.15 -9.50
CA PHE A 497 10.79 15.43 -10.12
C PHE A 497 12.21 15.37 -10.69
N ASP A 498 12.52 16.27 -11.60
CA ASP A 498 13.87 16.48 -12.09
C ASP A 498 14.24 17.97 -12.07
N ARG A 499 15.21 18.37 -12.89
CA ARG A 499 15.67 19.77 -12.93
C ARG A 499 14.71 20.70 -13.69
N ASP A 500 13.89 20.15 -14.57
CA ASP A 500 13.04 20.87 -15.52
C ASP A 500 11.56 20.82 -15.05
N VAL A 501 11.14 19.69 -14.46
CA VAL A 501 9.84 19.48 -13.81
C VAL A 501 10.04 19.42 -12.30
N THR A 502 9.64 20.49 -11.60
CA THR A 502 9.96 20.68 -10.17
C THR A 502 8.75 20.78 -9.25
N THR A 503 7.55 20.83 -9.82
CA THR A 503 6.27 20.94 -9.09
C THR A 503 5.27 19.92 -9.60
N TYR A 504 4.25 19.63 -8.81
CA TYR A 504 3.15 18.75 -9.22
C TYR A 504 2.42 19.28 -10.47
N VAL A 505 2.23 20.60 -10.56
CA VAL A 505 1.58 21.25 -11.71
C VAL A 505 2.43 21.11 -12.98
N ASP A 506 3.75 21.29 -12.87
CA ASP A 506 4.65 21.07 -14.01
C ASP A 506 4.61 19.61 -14.46
N LEU A 507 4.55 18.67 -13.51
CA LEU A 507 4.51 17.23 -13.77
C LEU A 507 3.30 16.85 -14.62
N VAL A 508 2.09 17.21 -14.19
CA VAL A 508 0.87 16.83 -14.91
C VAL A 508 0.78 17.51 -16.28
N ARG A 509 1.29 18.74 -16.41
CA ARG A 509 1.38 19.45 -17.70
C ARG A 509 2.39 18.80 -18.64
N ALA A 510 3.58 18.46 -18.13
CA ALA A 510 4.61 17.78 -18.91
C ALA A 510 4.12 16.43 -19.43
N ASN A 511 3.37 15.67 -18.63
CA ASN A 511 2.73 14.41 -19.05
C ASN A 511 1.71 14.65 -20.17
N ALA A 512 0.81 15.63 -20.02
CA ALA A 512 -0.16 15.96 -21.06
C ALA A 512 0.53 16.34 -22.38
N ASP A 513 1.58 17.16 -22.30
CA ASP A 513 2.32 17.58 -23.48
C ASP A 513 3.11 16.42 -24.10
N ALA A 514 3.65 15.49 -23.29
CA ALA A 514 4.33 14.30 -23.78
C ALA A 514 3.35 13.38 -24.55
N LEU A 515 2.17 13.12 -23.98
CA LEU A 515 1.10 12.37 -24.65
C LEU A 515 0.73 13.04 -25.98
N ALA A 516 0.49 14.36 -25.97
CA ALA A 516 0.10 15.09 -27.17
C ALA A 516 1.18 15.14 -28.25
N ARG A 517 2.46 15.20 -27.88
CA ARG A 517 3.57 15.18 -28.86
C ARG A 517 3.83 13.79 -29.43
N CYS A 518 3.67 12.75 -28.62
CA CYS A 518 4.12 11.39 -28.97
C CYS A 518 3.03 10.51 -29.56
N LEU A 519 1.75 10.83 -29.32
CA LEU A 519 0.60 10.07 -29.84
C LEU A 519 -0.13 10.73 -31.01
N ALA A 520 0.17 12.00 -31.32
CA ALA A 520 -0.52 12.77 -32.36
C ALA A 520 -0.07 12.48 -33.79
#